data_AF-A0A183J6A5-F1
#
_entry.id   AF-A0A183J6A5-F1
#
_cell.length_a   1.000
_cell.length_b   1.000
_cell.length_c   1.000
_cell.angle_alpha   90.00
_cell.angle_beta   90.00
_cell.angle_gamma   90.00
#
_symmetry.space_group_name_H-M   'P 1'
#
loop_
_entity.id
_entity.type
_entity.pdbx_description
1 polymer ?
#
loop_
_entity_poly.entity_id
_entity_poly.type
_entity_poly.pdbx_seq_one_letter_code
_entity_poly.pdbx_strand_id
1 'polypeptide(L)'
;FSIEGPSKTDLSCHDNEDGTADVTYIPKGPGEYAVHILYKDEDILDSPFMVNIAPCPYGVDASQVRCYGTGLSKNEVSRGQRCEFAVDTSLAGKEEVNVWAVDSNLNVIDIKREGRSATLHTFSYLPLKATRHTVFVTYGGASVPDSPFKVGCL
;
A
#
# COMPACT_ATOMS: atom_id res chain seq x y z
N PHE A 1 10.89 15.11 6.55
CA PHE A 1 10.45 14.81 5.18
C PHE A 1 9.67 16.00 4.64
N SER A 2 9.72 16.27 3.34
CA SER A 2 8.99 17.35 2.67
C SER A 2 8.56 16.89 1.27
N ILE A 3 7.58 17.57 0.68
CA ILE A 3 7.14 17.31 -0.68
C ILE A 3 7.08 18.63 -1.44
N GLU A 4 7.71 18.64 -2.62
CA GLU A 4 7.66 19.74 -3.57
C GLU A 4 6.91 19.28 -4.82
N GLY A 5 6.10 20.17 -5.40
CA GLY A 5 5.33 19.83 -6.59
C GLY A 5 4.31 20.90 -6.99
N PRO A 6 3.51 20.62 -8.03
CA PRO A 6 2.62 21.61 -8.66
C PRO A 6 1.39 21.96 -7.83
N SER A 7 1.10 21.22 -6.76
CA SER A 7 -0.05 21.49 -5.89
C SER A 7 0.30 21.33 -4.41
N LYS A 8 -0.54 21.93 -3.55
CA LYS A 8 -0.46 21.71 -2.11
C LYS A 8 -0.81 20.26 -1.80
N THR A 9 -0.01 19.66 -0.94
CA THR A 9 -0.14 18.26 -0.55
C THR A 9 -0.32 18.18 0.96
N ASP A 10 -1.35 17.46 1.40
CA ASP A 10 -1.53 17.18 2.82
C ASP A 10 -0.59 16.04 3.22
N LEU A 11 0.15 16.22 4.31
CA LEU A 11 1.20 15.30 4.76
C LEU A 11 0.84 14.72 6.13
N SER A 12 0.98 13.41 6.29
CA SER A 12 0.92 12.75 7.59
C SER A 12 2.05 11.74 7.73
N CYS A 13 2.53 11.58 8.95
CA CYS A 13 3.51 10.55 9.31
C CYS A 13 3.00 9.84 10.55
N HIS A 14 3.02 8.51 10.51
CA HIS A 14 2.69 7.66 11.63
C HIS A 14 3.92 6.80 11.97
N ASP A 15 4.46 6.99 13.17
CA ASP A 15 5.49 6.10 13.71
C ASP A 15 4.81 4.78 14.13
N ASN A 16 5.37 3.67 13.66
CA ASN A 16 4.83 2.34 13.90
C ASN A 16 5.42 1.67 15.14
N GLU A 17 6.35 2.34 15.84
CA GLU A 17 7.04 1.86 17.04
C GLU A 17 7.80 0.53 16.82
N ASP A 18 8.06 0.15 15.57
CA ASP A 18 8.78 -1.07 15.18
C ASP A 18 10.05 -0.77 14.37
N GLY A 19 10.49 0.50 14.37
CA GLY A 19 11.60 0.98 13.56
C GLY A 19 11.21 1.39 12.14
N THR A 20 9.93 1.34 11.78
CA THR A 20 9.39 1.86 10.52
C THR A 20 8.42 3.02 10.75
N ALA A 21 8.18 3.82 9.72
CA ALA A 21 7.16 4.89 9.75
C ALA A 21 6.35 4.89 8.45
N ASP A 22 5.04 5.10 8.57
CA ASP A 22 4.14 5.24 7.43
C ASP A 22 4.01 6.72 7.10
N VAL A 23 4.54 7.13 5.95
CA VAL A 23 4.42 8.50 5.44
C VAL A 23 3.34 8.51 4.36
N THR A 24 2.29 9.29 4.57
CA THR A 24 1.20 9.46 3.61
C THR A 24 1.17 10.88 3.10
N TYR A 25 0.91 11.03 1.80
CA TYR A 25 0.74 12.30 1.16
C TYR A 25 -0.44 12.27 0.19
N ILE A 26 -1.24 13.34 0.18
CA ILE A 26 -2.44 13.45 -0.66
C ILE A 26 -2.28 14.64 -1.61
N PRO A 27 -1.76 14.41 -2.83
CA PRO A 27 -1.58 15.47 -3.83
C PRO A 27 -2.94 15.94 -4.34
N LYS A 28 -3.13 17.26 -4.47
CA LYS A 28 -4.41 17.88 -4.91
C LYS A 28 -4.48 18.10 -6.42
N GLY A 29 -3.44 17.76 -7.16
CA GLY A 29 -3.38 17.91 -8.61
C GLY A 29 -2.33 16.98 -9.25
N PRO A 30 -2.47 16.72 -10.55
CA PRO A 30 -1.51 15.89 -11.29
C PRO A 30 -0.18 16.60 -11.50
N GLY A 31 0.84 15.81 -11.80
CA GLY A 31 2.18 16.26 -12.17
C GLY A 31 3.29 15.59 -11.37
N GLU A 32 4.50 16.08 -11.56
CA GLU A 32 5.70 15.53 -10.93
C GLU A 32 5.92 16.13 -9.54
N TYR A 33 6.17 15.28 -8.55
CA TYR A 33 6.43 15.63 -7.16
C TYR A 33 7.80 15.07 -6.74
N ALA A 34 8.58 15.88 -6.02
CA ALA A 34 9.80 15.46 -5.37
C ALA A 34 9.52 15.19 -3.88
N VAL A 35 9.70 13.95 -3.45
CA VAL A 35 9.53 13.53 -2.05
C VAL A 35 10.89 13.46 -1.37
N HIS A 36 11.14 14.36 -0.45
CA HIS A 36 12.37 14.41 0.32
C HIS A 36 12.24 13.61 1.62
N ILE A 37 13.11 12.63 1.81
CA ILE A 37 13.27 11.91 3.07
C ILE A 37 14.60 12.34 3.68
N LEU A 38 14.52 12.95 4.88
CA LEU A 38 15.65 13.61 5.53
C LEU A 38 16.04 12.85 6.80
N TYR A 39 17.33 12.68 7.04
CA TYR A 39 17.92 12.25 8.32
C TYR A 39 18.92 13.30 8.80
N LYS A 40 18.70 13.86 10.00
CA LYS A 40 19.50 14.98 10.54
C LYS A 40 19.63 16.15 9.56
N ASP A 41 18.50 16.54 8.96
CA ASP A 41 18.38 17.64 8.00
C ASP A 41 19.14 17.43 6.66
N GLU A 42 19.63 16.22 6.39
CA GLU A 42 20.26 15.84 5.13
C GLU A 42 19.41 14.79 4.39
N ASP A 43 19.34 14.87 3.06
CA ASP A 43 18.71 13.85 2.22
C ASP A 43 19.38 12.48 2.42
N ILE A 44 18.56 11.46 2.62
CA ILE A 44 19.05 10.08 2.61
C ILE A 44 19.46 9.68 1.19
N LEU A 45 20.11 8.50 1.08
CA LEU A 45 20.39 7.91 -0.23
C LEU A 45 19.12 7.83 -1.09
N ASP A 46 19.25 8.21 -2.36
CA ASP A 46 18.20 8.26 -3.38
C ASP A 46 17.09 9.31 -3.17
N SER A 47 17.16 10.11 -2.10
CA SER A 47 16.30 11.29 -1.95
C SER A 47 16.84 12.47 -2.79
N PRO A 48 15.98 13.25 -3.48
CA PRO A 48 14.53 13.11 -3.51
C PRO A 48 14.04 11.97 -4.41
N PHE A 49 12.95 11.34 -3.97
CA PHE A 49 12.23 10.36 -4.77
C PHE A 49 11.24 11.08 -5.69
N MET A 50 11.47 10.97 -7.00
CA MET A 50 10.62 11.60 -8.02
C MET A 50 9.38 10.74 -8.30
N VAL A 51 8.19 11.31 -8.13
CA VAL A 51 6.90 10.62 -8.31
C VAL A 51 6.03 11.40 -9.28
N ASN A 52 5.59 10.75 -10.35
CA ASN A 52 4.63 11.33 -11.28
C ASN A 52 3.19 10.92 -10.90
N ILE A 53 2.39 11.90 -10.49
CA ILE A 53 0.98 11.70 -10.14
C ILE A 53 0.11 11.90 -11.39
N ALA A 54 -0.52 10.82 -11.83
CA ALA A 54 -1.47 10.87 -12.93
C ALA A 54 -2.78 11.57 -12.50
N PRO A 55 -3.53 12.16 -13.43
CA PRO A 55 -4.89 12.61 -13.16
C PRO A 55 -5.75 11.44 -12.66
N CYS A 56 -6.57 11.69 -11.63
CA CYS A 56 -7.56 10.70 -11.21
C CYS A 56 -8.51 10.40 -12.37
N PRO A 57 -8.66 9.13 -12.80
CA PRO A 57 -9.59 8.79 -13.86
C PRO A 57 -11.03 9.14 -13.45
N TYR A 58 -11.83 9.64 -14.41
CA TYR A 58 -13.20 10.05 -14.11
C TYR A 58 -14.05 8.87 -13.62
N GLY A 59 -14.73 9.05 -12.49
CA GLY A 59 -15.60 8.04 -11.90
C GLY A 59 -14.87 6.93 -11.13
N VAL A 60 -13.61 7.14 -10.78
CA VAL A 60 -12.81 6.24 -9.93
C VAL A 60 -12.64 6.83 -8.54
N ASP A 61 -12.95 6.04 -7.52
CA ASP A 61 -12.78 6.41 -6.13
C ASP A 61 -12.19 5.24 -5.32
N ALA A 62 -10.87 5.26 -5.14
CA ALA A 62 -10.16 4.24 -4.38
C ALA A 62 -10.61 4.17 -2.91
N SER A 63 -11.19 5.23 -2.34
CA SER A 63 -11.70 5.25 -0.96
C SER A 63 -12.93 4.34 -0.77
N GLN A 64 -13.58 3.95 -1.86
CA GLN A 64 -14.73 3.02 -1.83
C GLN A 64 -14.31 1.55 -1.93
N VAL A 65 -13.02 1.26 -2.11
CA VAL A 65 -12.52 -0.12 -2.12
C VAL A 65 -12.52 -0.69 -0.71
N ARG A 66 -12.96 -1.94 -0.58
CA ARG A 66 -12.96 -2.67 0.69
C ARG A 66 -12.05 -3.88 0.59
N CYS A 67 -11.18 -4.03 1.59
CA CYS A 67 -10.28 -5.16 1.68
C CYS A 67 -10.56 -5.96 2.95
N TYR A 68 -10.62 -7.29 2.84
CA TYR A 68 -10.90 -8.15 3.98
C TYR A 68 -10.37 -9.58 3.76
N GLY A 69 -10.05 -10.26 4.86
CA GLY A 69 -9.56 -11.64 4.85
C GLY A 69 -8.46 -11.88 5.88
N THR A 70 -8.08 -13.13 6.06
CA THR A 70 -7.04 -13.52 7.02
C THR A 70 -5.68 -12.93 6.65
N GLY A 71 -5.39 -12.81 5.36
CA GLY A 71 -4.14 -12.22 4.85
C GLY A 71 -4.02 -10.71 4.97
N LEU A 72 -5.00 -10.02 5.58
CA LEU A 72 -4.94 -8.58 5.87
C LEU A 72 -5.31 -8.28 7.34
N SER A 73 -5.52 -9.33 8.14
CA SER A 73 -5.96 -9.18 9.52
C SER A 73 -4.85 -8.64 10.41
N LYS A 74 -5.22 -7.89 11.45
CA LYS A 74 -4.31 -7.51 12.54
C LYS A 74 -3.92 -8.70 13.43
N ASN A 75 -4.66 -9.81 13.34
CA ASN A 75 -4.34 -11.03 14.05
C ASN A 75 -3.12 -11.72 13.44
N GLU A 76 -2.39 -12.45 14.27
CA GLU A 76 -1.25 -13.24 13.82
C GLU A 76 -1.69 -14.45 13.00
N VAL A 77 -0.92 -14.74 11.96
CA VAL A 77 -1.06 -15.96 11.13
C VAL A 77 0.08 -16.92 11.43
N SER A 78 -0.14 -18.22 11.22
CA SER A 78 0.92 -19.21 11.43
C SER A 78 1.85 -19.30 10.22
N ARG A 79 3.14 -19.51 10.45
CA ARG A 79 4.10 -19.80 9.38
C ARG A 79 3.65 -20.98 8.53
N GLY A 80 3.66 -20.79 7.21
CA GLY A 80 3.22 -21.78 6.24
C GLY A 80 1.70 -21.93 6.11
N GLN A 81 0.91 -21.18 6.88
CA GLN A 81 -0.54 -21.12 6.72
C GLN A 81 -0.89 -20.29 5.49
N ARG A 82 -1.68 -20.86 4.58
CA ARG A 82 -2.22 -20.11 3.44
C ARG A 82 -3.12 -19.00 3.95
N CYS A 83 -2.75 -17.77 3.62
CA CYS A 83 -3.48 -16.57 3.96
C CYS A 83 -4.24 -16.09 2.73
N GLU A 84 -5.51 -15.71 2.89
CA GLU A 84 -6.37 -15.31 1.79
C GLU A 84 -7.04 -13.97 2.09
N PHE A 85 -7.24 -13.17 1.05
CA PHE A 85 -7.97 -11.92 1.15
C PHE A 85 -8.66 -11.54 -0.15
N ALA A 86 -9.67 -10.70 -0.02
CA ALA A 86 -10.46 -10.15 -1.11
C ALA A 86 -10.33 -8.63 -1.15
N VAL A 87 -10.38 -8.10 -2.38
CA VAL A 87 -10.46 -6.68 -2.70
C VAL A 87 -11.76 -6.48 -3.48
N ASP A 88 -12.74 -5.83 -2.85
CA ASP A 88 -14.03 -5.48 -3.41
C ASP A 88 -14.02 -4.03 -3.90
N THR A 89 -14.18 -3.86 -5.20
CA THR A 89 -14.14 -2.59 -5.92
C THR A 89 -15.52 -2.18 -6.44
N SER A 90 -16.61 -2.81 -5.97
CA SER A 90 -17.97 -2.63 -6.49
C SER A 90 -18.49 -1.19 -6.47
N LEU A 91 -17.94 -0.35 -5.59
CA LEU A 91 -18.32 1.06 -5.44
C LEU A 91 -17.23 2.04 -5.90
N ALA A 92 -16.10 1.53 -6.41
CA ALA A 92 -14.89 2.32 -6.67
C ALA A 92 -14.73 2.77 -8.13
N GLY A 93 -15.67 2.40 -9.02
CA GLY A 93 -15.52 2.60 -10.46
C GLY A 93 -14.84 1.41 -11.14
N LYS A 94 -14.21 1.66 -12.30
CA LYS A 94 -13.50 0.62 -13.07
C LYS A 94 -12.07 1.05 -13.34
N GLU A 95 -11.17 0.50 -12.54
CA GLU A 95 -9.72 0.65 -12.64
C GLU A 95 -8.97 -0.63 -12.23
N GLU A 96 -7.65 -0.61 -12.35
CA GLU A 96 -6.78 -1.73 -12.01
C GLU A 96 -6.49 -1.84 -10.50
N VAL A 97 -6.57 -3.08 -9.98
CA VAL A 97 -6.14 -3.46 -8.63
C VAL A 97 -4.72 -4.01 -8.69
N ASN A 98 -3.77 -3.33 -8.04
CA ASN A 98 -2.39 -3.76 -7.88
C ASN A 98 -2.10 -4.13 -6.43
N VAL A 99 -1.48 -5.30 -6.24
CA VAL A 99 -1.16 -5.84 -4.92
C VAL A 99 0.26 -6.38 -4.92
N TRP A 100 1.03 -6.03 -3.89
CA TRP A 100 2.36 -6.57 -3.63
C TRP A 100 2.61 -6.62 -2.13
N ALA A 101 3.59 -7.41 -1.70
CA ALA A 101 3.90 -7.54 -0.28
C ALA A 101 5.39 -7.78 -0.04
N VAL A 102 5.86 -7.39 1.15
CA VAL A 102 7.24 -7.59 1.60
C VAL A 102 7.30 -8.06 3.05
N ASP A 103 8.37 -8.79 3.40
CA ASP A 103 8.72 -9.08 4.80
C ASP A 103 9.40 -7.89 5.50
N SER A 104 9.69 -8.03 6.79
CA SER A 104 10.34 -6.96 7.57
C SER A 104 11.76 -6.61 7.07
N ASN A 105 12.37 -7.45 6.23
CA ASN A 105 13.67 -7.21 5.60
C ASN A 105 13.52 -6.75 4.14
N LEU A 106 12.33 -6.28 3.74
CA LEU A 106 12.00 -5.83 2.38
C LEU A 106 12.10 -6.92 1.29
N ASN A 107 12.13 -8.20 1.67
CA ASN A 107 12.07 -9.27 0.67
C ASN A 107 10.64 -9.40 0.16
N VAL A 108 10.49 -9.46 -1.17
CA VAL A 108 9.20 -9.63 -1.82
C VAL A 108 8.56 -10.96 -1.43
N ILE A 109 7.28 -10.91 -1.08
CA ILE A 109 6.41 -12.07 -0.88
C ILE A 109 5.60 -12.27 -2.15
N ASP A 110 5.59 -13.50 -2.65
CA ASP A 110 4.77 -13.88 -3.79
C ASP A 110 3.28 -13.85 -3.42
N ILE A 111 2.56 -12.85 -3.93
CA ILE A 111 1.10 -12.76 -3.85
C ILE A 111 0.50 -13.41 -5.09
N LYS A 112 -0.30 -14.44 -4.89
CA LYS A 112 -1.02 -15.14 -5.95
C LYS A 112 -2.42 -14.55 -6.10
N ARG A 113 -2.80 -14.22 -7.34
CA ARG A 113 -4.19 -13.87 -7.66
C ARG A 113 -4.98 -15.16 -7.91
N GLU A 114 -5.93 -15.46 -7.05
CA GLU A 114 -6.74 -16.68 -7.09
C GLU A 114 -7.99 -16.50 -7.97
N GLY A 115 -8.58 -15.30 -7.95
CA GLY A 115 -9.82 -15.02 -8.66
C GLY A 115 -9.94 -13.56 -9.07
N ARG A 116 -10.62 -13.33 -10.19
CA ARG A 116 -10.91 -12.01 -10.73
C ARG A 116 -12.29 -12.01 -11.35
N SER A 117 -13.21 -11.26 -10.76
CA SER A 117 -14.47 -10.86 -11.38
C SER A 117 -14.41 -9.38 -11.77
N ALA A 118 -15.55 -8.80 -12.18
CA ALA A 118 -15.64 -7.39 -12.50
C ALA A 118 -15.40 -6.47 -11.30
N THR A 119 -15.75 -6.92 -10.08
CA THR A 119 -15.70 -6.10 -8.87
C THR A 119 -15.05 -6.78 -7.67
N LEU A 120 -14.74 -8.07 -7.76
CA LEU A 120 -14.18 -8.85 -6.66
C LEU A 120 -12.91 -9.54 -7.12
N HIS A 121 -11.81 -9.26 -6.42
CA HIS A 121 -10.50 -9.83 -6.68
C HIS A 121 -10.06 -10.60 -5.43
N THR A 122 -9.68 -11.87 -5.59
CA THR A 122 -9.19 -12.69 -4.48
C THR A 122 -7.72 -13.04 -4.67
N PHE A 123 -7.00 -13.03 -3.55
CA PHE A 123 -5.56 -13.22 -3.50
C PHE A 123 -5.19 -14.16 -2.36
N SER A 124 -4.05 -14.84 -2.50
CA SER A 124 -3.46 -15.65 -1.44
C SER A 124 -1.95 -15.46 -1.38
N TYR A 125 -1.37 -15.75 -0.21
CA TYR A 125 0.08 -15.86 -0.05
C TYR A 125 0.43 -16.81 1.09
N LEU A 126 1.71 -17.18 1.15
CA LEU A 126 2.26 -18.05 2.19
C LEU A 126 3.36 -17.29 2.93
N PRO A 127 3.14 -16.90 4.20
CA PRO A 127 4.20 -16.35 5.03
C PRO A 127 5.14 -17.47 5.46
N LEU A 128 6.37 -17.47 4.92
CA LEU A 128 7.36 -18.52 5.18
C LEU A 128 8.30 -18.19 6.34
N LYS A 129 8.37 -16.94 6.76
CA LYS A 129 9.19 -16.47 7.87
C LYS A 129 8.29 -16.05 9.04
N ALA A 130 8.74 -16.30 10.26
CA ALA A 130 8.06 -15.83 11.47
C ALA A 130 8.42 -14.36 11.71
N THR A 131 7.90 -13.50 10.83
CA THR A 131 8.17 -12.05 10.78
C THR A 131 6.89 -11.30 10.49
N ARG A 132 6.85 -10.00 10.77
CA ARG A 132 5.79 -9.13 10.26
C ARG A 132 5.95 -8.98 8.75
N HIS A 133 4.83 -8.95 8.05
CA HIS A 133 4.78 -8.71 6.62
C HIS A 133 3.84 -7.55 6.34
N THR A 134 4.11 -6.83 5.25
CA THR A 134 3.34 -5.66 4.84
C THR A 134 2.77 -5.91 3.46
N VAL A 135 1.45 -5.87 3.34
CA VAL A 135 0.72 -6.02 2.08
C VAL A 135 0.22 -4.65 1.63
N PHE A 136 0.57 -4.26 0.42
CA PHE A 136 0.20 -3.00 -0.19
C PHE A 136 -0.89 -3.27 -1.23
N VAL A 137 -2.01 -2.56 -1.11
CA VAL A 137 -3.12 -2.64 -2.06
C VAL A 137 -3.36 -1.24 -2.63
N THR A 138 -3.38 -1.15 -3.96
CA THR A 138 -3.65 0.09 -4.68
C THR A 138 -4.73 -0.14 -5.74
N TYR A 139 -5.49 0.91 -6.03
CA TYR A 139 -6.55 0.93 -7.02
C TYR A 139 -6.45 2.19 -7.87
N GLY A 140 -6.30 2.04 -9.18
CA GLY A 140 -6.09 3.19 -10.09
C GLY A 140 -4.87 4.03 -9.73
N GLY A 141 -3.84 3.41 -9.14
CA GLY A 141 -2.61 4.08 -8.67
C GLY A 141 -2.70 4.75 -7.29
N ALA A 142 -3.88 4.81 -6.66
CA ALA A 142 -4.06 5.32 -5.30
C ALA A 142 -4.10 4.18 -4.27
N SER A 143 -3.57 4.42 -3.07
CA SER A 143 -3.72 3.46 -1.95
C SER A 143 -5.19 3.37 -1.53
N VAL A 144 -5.64 2.14 -1.27
CA VAL A 144 -6.99 1.88 -0.74
C VAL A 144 -7.04 2.14 0.77
N PRO A 145 -8.22 2.28 1.38
CA PRO A 145 -8.35 2.38 2.84
C PRO A 145 -7.62 1.25 3.57
N ASP A 146 -7.01 1.59 4.71
CA ASP A 146 -6.24 0.68 5.57
C ASP A 146 -4.95 0.07 4.96
N SER A 147 -4.68 0.30 3.68
CA SER A 147 -3.38 -0.02 3.09
C SER A 147 -2.33 1.02 3.51
N PRO A 148 -1.11 0.60 3.87
CA PRO A 148 -0.61 -0.77 3.88
C PRO A 148 -1.09 -1.62 5.07
N PHE A 149 -1.36 -2.90 4.81
CA PHE A 149 -1.79 -3.86 5.84
C PHE A 149 -0.60 -4.56 6.47
N LYS A 150 -0.44 -4.43 7.78
CA LYS A 150 0.62 -5.11 8.54
C LYS A 150 0.07 -6.37 9.21
N VAL A 151 0.66 -7.52 8.87
CA VAL A 151 0.23 -8.84 9.34
C VAL A 151 1.38 -9.53 10.06
N GLY A 152 1.18 -9.89 11.32
CA GLY A 152 2.16 -10.65 12.11
C GLY A 152 2.17 -12.12 11.73
N CYS A 153 3.35 -12.77 11.72
CA CYS A 153 3.49 -14.20 11.51
C CYS A 153 4.32 -14.83 12.64
N LEU A 154 3.78 -15.89 13.25
CA LEU A 154 4.42 -16.68 14.31
C LEU A 154 4.90 -18.05 13.80
#